data_AF-A0A497B137-F1
#
_entry.id   AF-A0A497B137-F1
#
_cell.length_a   1.000
_cell.length_b   1.000
_cell.length_c   1.000
_cell.angle_alpha   90.00
_cell.angle_beta   90.00
_cell.angle_gamma   90.00
#
_symmetry.space_group_name_H-M   'P 1'
#
loop_
_entity.id
_entity.type
_entity.pdbx_description
1 polymer ?
#
loop_
_entity_poly.entity_id
_entity_poly.type
_entity_poly.pdbx_seq_one_letter_code
_entity_poly.pdbx_strand_id
1 'polypeptide(L)'
;MIARLRRFIAGLPLHLTVITICLIWMTPSVGLFISSLRPRNAVLSSGWWTVFQHPFDFTQYTLRNYIEVLTAQGMGRAFLNSLIITVPSTIIPIAVAALAAYAFAWMEFHARRT
;
A
#
# COMPACT_ATOMS: atom_id res chain seq x y z
N MET A 1 -13.67 -38.38 -6.42
CA MET A 1 -12.97 -37.83 -5.22
C MET A 1 -11.49 -37.50 -5.50
N ILE A 2 -10.73 -38.42 -6.09
CA ILE A 2 -9.28 -38.27 -6.38
C ILE A 2 -8.94 -37.08 -7.30
N ALA A 3 -9.76 -36.80 -8.32
CA ALA A 3 -9.54 -35.67 -9.24
C ALA A 3 -9.65 -34.28 -8.58
N ARG A 4 -10.49 -34.12 -7.55
CA ARG A 4 -10.59 -32.88 -6.76
C ARG A 4 -9.36 -32.69 -5.87
N LEU A 5 -8.91 -33.76 -5.22
CA LEU A 5 -7.73 -33.75 -4.35
C LEU A 5 -6.45 -33.42 -5.14
N ARG A 6 -6.29 -34.00 -6.34
CA ARG A 6 -5.15 -33.71 -7.23
C ARG A 6 -5.14 -32.25 -7.70
N ARG A 7 -6.30 -31.65 -8.02
CA ARG A 7 -6.39 -30.21 -8.36
C ARG A 7 -6.07 -29.31 -7.16
N PHE A 8 -6.49 -29.70 -5.95
CA PHE A 8 -6.21 -28.93 -4.73
C PHE A 8 -4.73 -28.94 -4.38
N ILE A 9 -4.08 -30.10 -4.45
CA ILE A 9 -2.63 -30.25 -4.24
C ILE A 9 -1.84 -29.54 -5.34
N ALA A 10 -2.31 -29.54 -6.59
CA ALA A 10 -1.65 -28.84 -7.70
C ALA A 10 -1.70 -27.31 -7.56
N GLY A 11 -2.70 -26.74 -6.88
CA GLY A 11 -2.78 -25.29 -6.61
C GLY A 11 -2.00 -24.85 -5.36
N LEU A 12 -1.65 -25.78 -4.48
CA LEU A 12 -1.03 -25.51 -3.18
C LEU A 12 0.36 -24.83 -3.30
N PRO A 13 1.26 -25.24 -4.22
CA PRO A 13 2.53 -24.54 -4.44
C PRO A 13 2.35 -23.08 -4.89
N LEU A 14 1.36 -22.83 -5.77
CA LEU A 14 1.04 -21.48 -6.23
C LEU A 14 0.59 -20.60 -5.07
N HIS A 15 -0.37 -21.07 -4.28
CA HIS A 15 -0.88 -20.31 -3.13
C HIS A 15 0.20 -20.04 -2.09
N LEU A 16 1.04 -21.04 -1.76
CA LEU A 16 2.16 -20.84 -0.85
C LEU A 16 3.13 -19.80 -1.39
N THR A 17 3.51 -19.89 -2.66
CA THR A 17 4.44 -18.93 -3.29
C THR A 17 3.88 -17.51 -3.23
N VAL A 18 2.61 -17.32 -3.62
CA VAL A 18 1.96 -15.99 -3.58
C VAL A 18 1.87 -15.47 -2.15
N ILE A 19 1.45 -16.30 -1.19
CA ILE A 19 1.36 -15.91 0.22
C ILE A 19 2.73 -15.47 0.76
N THR A 20 3.79 -16.23 0.46
CA THR A 20 5.15 -15.86 0.87
C THR A 20 5.58 -14.52 0.29
N ILE A 21 5.33 -14.29 -1.01
CA ILE A 21 5.61 -12.99 -1.65
C ILE A 21 4.83 -11.87 -0.96
N CYS A 22 3.53 -12.08 -0.69
CA CYS A 22 2.71 -11.10 0.02
C CYS A 22 3.24 -10.79 1.42
N LEU A 23 3.64 -11.79 2.20
CA LEU A 23 4.20 -11.59 3.55
C LEU A 23 5.52 -10.81 3.51
N ILE A 24 6.39 -11.13 2.57
CA ILE A 24 7.64 -10.39 2.36
C ILE A 24 7.32 -8.93 2.01
N TRP A 25 6.35 -8.69 1.12
CA TRP A 25 6.01 -7.35 0.67
C TRP A 25 5.25 -6.52 1.73
N MET A 26 4.54 -7.17 2.63
CA MET A 26 3.87 -6.53 3.78
C MET A 26 4.82 -6.15 4.91
N THR A 27 6.00 -6.77 4.98
CA THR A 27 7.01 -6.51 6.03
C THR A 27 7.31 -5.02 6.25
N PRO A 28 7.62 -4.20 5.22
CA PRO A 28 7.85 -2.76 5.42
C PRO A 28 6.62 -2.02 5.95
N SER A 29 5.42 -2.34 5.48
CA SER A 29 4.17 -1.72 5.95
C SER A 29 3.89 -2.05 7.42
N VAL A 30 4.10 -3.30 7.82
CA VAL A 30 3.97 -3.74 9.22
C VAL A 30 5.05 -3.08 10.08
N GLY A 31 6.27 -2.98 9.59
CA GLY A 31 7.36 -2.29 10.29
C GLY A 31 7.06 -0.81 10.53
N LEU A 32 6.53 -0.11 9.51
CA LEU A 32 6.08 1.29 9.65
C LEU A 32 4.92 1.43 10.63
N PHE A 33 3.93 0.52 10.58
CA PHE A 33 2.79 0.52 11.50
C PHE A 33 3.20 0.30 12.95
N ILE A 34 4.11 -0.64 13.22
CA ILE A 34 4.64 -0.85 14.58
C ILE A 34 5.44 0.38 15.01
N SER A 35 6.27 0.93 14.12
CA SER A 35 7.10 2.10 14.41
C SER A 35 6.29 3.36 14.69
N SER A 36 5.13 3.55 14.05
CA SER A 36 4.26 4.71 14.30
C SER A 36 3.67 4.70 15.71
N LEU A 37 3.56 3.52 16.33
CA LEU A 37 3.14 3.32 17.72
C LEU A 37 4.30 3.33 18.72
N ARG A 38 5.57 3.42 18.29
CA ARG A 38 6.74 3.40 19.19
C ARG A 38 7.27 4.81 19.48
N PRO A 39 7.79 5.07 20.68
CA PRO A 39 8.38 6.37 20.99
C PRO A 39 9.66 6.59 20.19
N ARG A 40 9.92 7.86 19.83
CA ARG A 40 11.01 8.27 18.92
C ARG A 40 12.38 7.71 19.33
N ASN A 41 12.69 7.69 20.64
CA ASN A 41 13.93 7.14 21.16
C ASN A 41 14.11 5.64 20.83
N ALA A 42 13.04 4.85 20.90
CA ALA A 42 13.07 3.42 20.62
C ALA A 42 13.21 3.11 19.13
N VAL A 43 12.62 3.94 18.26
CA VAL A 43 12.74 3.84 16.80
C VAL A 43 14.17 4.14 16.33
N LEU A 44 14.86 5.07 17.00
CA LEU A 44 16.24 5.43 16.65
C LEU A 44 17.29 4.46 17.20
N SER A 45 17.00 3.76 18.31
CA SER A 45 17.95 2.87 18.97
C SER A 45 17.77 1.38 18.63
N SER A 46 16.60 0.96 18.15
CA SER A 46 16.26 -0.46 17.96
C SER A 46 15.35 -0.70 16.74
N GLY A 47 15.40 -1.92 16.18
CA GLY A 47 14.52 -2.33 15.09
C GLY A 47 13.06 -2.51 15.55
N TRP A 48 12.10 -2.36 14.63
CA TRP A 48 10.66 -2.50 14.93
C TRP A 48 10.26 -3.89 15.44
N TRP A 49 10.98 -4.95 15.04
CA TRP A 49 10.72 -6.32 15.45
C TRP A 49 11.03 -6.60 16.93
N THR A 50 11.74 -5.72 17.64
CA THR A 50 12.04 -5.91 19.07
C THR A 50 10.79 -5.88 19.94
N VAL A 51 9.69 -5.31 19.43
CA VAL A 51 8.38 -5.31 20.10
C VAL A 51 7.88 -6.74 20.36
N PHE A 52 8.24 -7.71 19.50
CA PHE A 52 7.88 -9.11 19.70
C PHE A 52 8.71 -9.82 20.78
N GLN A 53 9.86 -9.27 21.17
CA GLN A 53 10.70 -9.85 22.22
C GLN A 53 10.12 -9.54 23.61
N HIS A 54 9.53 -8.36 23.79
CA HIS A 54 8.93 -7.93 25.06
C HIS A 54 7.51 -7.38 24.84
N PRO A 55 6.54 -8.21 24.41
CA PRO A 55 5.22 -7.71 24.01
C PRO A 55 4.42 -7.06 25.15
N PHE A 56 4.70 -7.43 26.40
CA PHE A 56 4.01 -6.93 27.60
C PHE A 56 4.64 -5.67 28.21
N ASP A 57 5.72 -5.15 27.61
CA ASP A 57 6.25 -3.84 28.01
C ASP A 57 5.38 -2.74 27.41
N PHE A 58 4.49 -2.16 28.21
CA PHE A 58 3.60 -1.09 27.75
C PHE A 58 4.31 0.25 27.53
N THR A 59 5.56 0.41 28.00
CA THR A 59 6.33 1.67 27.85
C THR A 59 6.85 1.87 26.43
N GLN A 60 6.90 0.81 25.63
CA GLN A 60 7.34 0.87 24.23
C GLN A 60 6.24 1.34 23.26
N TYR A 61 5.01 1.55 23.74
CA TYR A 61 3.88 2.02 22.93
C TYR A 61 3.49 3.46 23.31
N THR A 62 3.19 4.29 22.31
CA THR A 62 2.75 5.67 22.49
C THR A 62 1.89 6.12 21.32
N LEU A 63 0.97 7.05 21.60
CA LEU A 63 0.16 7.75 20.59
C LEU A 63 0.67 9.17 20.33
N ARG A 64 1.74 9.60 21.01
CA ARG A 64 2.28 10.96 20.90
C ARG A 64 2.69 11.33 19.48
N ASN A 65 3.20 10.37 18.71
CA ASN A 65 3.58 10.58 17.31
C ASN A 65 2.40 11.05 16.44
N TYR A 66 1.21 10.48 16.66
CA TYR A 66 0.01 10.86 15.91
C TYR A 66 -0.44 12.27 16.28
N ILE A 67 -0.44 12.59 17.58
CA ILE A 67 -0.82 13.93 18.06
C ILE A 67 0.15 14.96 17.49
N GLU A 68 1.47 14.70 17.54
CA GLU A 68 2.51 15.58 16.99
C GLU A 68 2.28 15.87 15.50
N VAL A 69 2.02 14.85 14.68
CA VAL A 69 1.80 15.04 13.23
C VAL A 69 0.46 15.71 12.93
N LEU A 70 -0.62 15.34 13.63
CA LEU A 70 -1.95 15.91 13.39
C LEU A 70 -2.06 17.36 13.85
N THR A 71 -1.32 17.74 14.89
CA THR A 71 -1.26 19.13 15.40
C THR A 71 -0.12 19.95 14.79
N ALA A 72 0.78 19.31 14.04
CA ALA A 72 1.85 20.01 13.33
C ALA A 72 1.26 21.08 12.40
N GLN A 73 1.83 22.29 12.48
CA GLN A 73 1.40 23.40 11.65
C GLN A 73 1.53 23.02 10.16
N GLY A 74 0.42 23.12 9.44
CA GLY A 74 0.39 22.88 8.00
C GLY A 74 0.01 21.46 7.57
N MET A 75 -0.14 20.48 8.46
CA MET A 75 -0.52 19.12 8.07
C MET A 75 -1.87 19.06 7.34
N GLY A 76 -2.91 19.72 7.89
CA GLY A 76 -4.23 19.78 7.25
C GLY A 76 -4.22 20.51 5.90
N ARG A 77 -3.42 21.58 5.78
CA ARG A 77 -3.25 22.30 4.50
C ARG A 77 -2.53 21.43 3.47
N ALA A 78 -1.47 20.72 3.87
CA ALA A 78 -0.75 19.80 2.99
C ALA A 78 -1.65 18.66 2.48
N PHE A 79 -2.51 18.12 3.35
CA PHE A 79 -3.49 17.11 2.96
C PHE A 79 -4.51 17.65 1.94
N LEU A 80 -5.07 18.83 2.19
CA LEU A 80 -6.00 19.48 1.24
C LEU A 80 -5.32 19.81 -0.09
N ASN A 81 -4.09 20.32 -0.07
CA ASN A 81 -3.32 20.59 -1.28
C ASN A 81 -3.14 19.31 -2.12
N SER A 82 -2.85 18.18 -1.46
CA SER A 82 -2.68 16.90 -2.13
C SER A 82 -3.99 16.42 -2.77
N LEU A 83 -5.13 16.55 -2.09
CA LEU A 83 -6.44 16.23 -2.65
C LEU A 83 -6.79 17.12 -3.85
N ILE A 84 -6.58 18.43 -3.72
CA ILE A 84 -6.83 19.42 -4.77
C ILE A 84 -6.00 19.11 -6.03
N ILE A 85 -4.78 18.61 -5.89
CA ILE A 85 -3.92 18.24 -7.03
C ILE A 85 -4.28 16.85 -7.58
N THR A 86 -4.56 15.87 -6.72
CA THR A 86 -4.77 14.48 -7.14
C THR A 86 -6.10 14.26 -7.87
N VAL A 87 -7.16 14.96 -7.47
CA VAL A 87 -8.49 14.86 -8.11
C VAL A 87 -8.44 15.25 -9.60
N PRO A 88 -7.99 16.44 -10.00
CA PRO A 88 -7.89 16.78 -11.42
C PRO A 88 -6.83 15.93 -12.14
N SER A 89 -5.74 15.57 -11.45
CA SER A 89 -4.69 14.72 -12.03
C SER A 89 -5.14 13.29 -12.33
N THR A 90 -6.21 12.79 -11.72
CA THR A 90 -6.77 11.48 -12.08
C THR A 90 -7.86 11.65 -13.14
N ILE A 91 -8.74 12.64 -13.00
CA ILE A 91 -9.88 12.84 -13.90
C ILE A 91 -9.43 13.23 -15.31
N ILE A 92 -8.55 14.21 -15.46
CA ILE A 92 -8.17 14.76 -16.77
C ILE A 92 -7.46 13.70 -17.61
N PRO A 93 -6.42 13.00 -17.12
CA PRO A 93 -5.75 11.98 -17.91
C PRO A 93 -6.65 10.79 -18.23
N ILE A 94 -7.52 10.37 -17.31
CA ILE A 94 -8.48 9.28 -17.56
C ILE A 94 -9.48 9.68 -18.65
N ALA A 95 -10.00 10.91 -18.61
CA ALA A 95 -10.94 11.39 -19.62
C ALA A 95 -10.30 11.43 -21.01
N VAL A 96 -9.08 11.97 -21.12
CA VAL A 96 -8.34 12.02 -22.38
C VAL A 96 -8.00 10.60 -22.88
N ALA A 97 -7.53 9.72 -21.98
CA ALA A 97 -7.24 8.33 -22.32
C ALA A 97 -8.49 7.56 -22.79
N ALA A 98 -9.65 7.80 -22.16
CA ALA A 98 -10.91 7.17 -22.54
C ALA A 98 -11.38 7.61 -23.94
N LEU A 99 -11.28 8.91 -24.25
CA LEU A 99 -11.61 9.43 -25.59
C LEU A 99 -10.66 8.87 -26.66
N ALA A 100 -9.35 8.82 -26.36
CA ALA A 100 -8.36 8.23 -27.27
C ALA A 100 -8.61 6.73 -27.47
N ALA A 101 -8.92 5.99 -26.41
CA ALA A 101 -9.26 4.58 -26.48
C ALA A 101 -10.51 4.34 -27.34
N TYR A 102 -11.52 5.20 -27.26
CA TYR A 102 -12.70 5.12 -28.12
C TYR A 102 -12.35 5.30 -29.60
N ALA A 103 -11.55 6.30 -29.93
CA ALA A 103 -11.09 6.51 -31.30
C ALA A 103 -10.33 5.29 -31.84
N PHE A 104 -9.42 4.70 -31.03
CA PHE A 104 -8.67 3.52 -31.45
C PHE A 104 -9.51 2.25 -31.58
N ALA A 105 -10.51 2.06 -30.73
CA ALA A 105 -11.34 0.86 -30.76
C ALA A 105 -12.37 0.85 -31.89
N TRP A 106 -13.01 2.00 -32.18
CA TRP A 106 -14.18 2.04 -33.09
C TRP A 106 -14.02 2.89 -34.35
N MET A 107 -13.06 3.81 -34.44
CA MET A 107 -12.89 4.62 -35.65
C MET A 107 -11.95 3.94 -36.66
N GLU A 108 -12.27 4.07 -37.94
CA GLU A 108 -11.32 3.73 -39.01
C GLU A 108 -10.45 4.94 -39.30
N PHE A 109 -9.12 4.78 -39.21
CA PHE A 109 -8.15 5.82 -39.55
C PHE A 109 -7.01 5.21 -40.36
N HIS A 110 -6.39 6.03 -41.22
CA HIS A 110 -5.44 5.58 -42.25
C HIS A 110 -4.23 4.83 -41.67
N ALA A 111 -3.79 5.16 -40.46
CA ALA A 111 -2.66 4.53 -39.77
C ALA A 111 -3.01 3.25 -38.97
N ARG A 112 -4.24 2.72 -39.06
CA ARG A 112 -4.67 1.48 -38.35
C ARG A 112 -4.26 0.17 -39.07
N ARG A 113 -3.90 0.22 -40.35
CA ARG A 113 -3.76 -0.97 -41.22
C ARG A 113 -2.35 -1.22 -41.79
N THR A 114 -1.32 -0.58 -41.24
CA THR A 114 0.10 -0.92 -41.44
C THR A 114 0.64 -1.62 -40.21
#